data_AF-A0A2H3CZI2-F1
#
_entry.id   AF-A0A2H3CZI2-F1
#
_cell.length_a   1.000
_cell.length_b   1.000
_cell.length_c   1.000
_cell.angle_alpha   90.00
_cell.angle_beta   90.00
_cell.angle_gamma   90.00
#
_symmetry.space_group_name_H-M   'P 1'
#
loop_
_entity.id
_entity.type
_entity.pdbx_description
1 polymer ?
#
loop_
_entity_poly.entity_id
_entity_poly.type
_entity_poly.pdbx_seq_one_letter_code
_entity_poly.pdbx_strand_id
1 'polypeptide(L)'
;KGCKDNKWGRCKGRFPRSLFEVTTVDQETGHIDMKKREPWINTFTPLLTYLFRCNMDMTSLHSGTAIKAVLIYVSDYITKPALKMHVFFDMIKSVFQK
;
A
#
# COMPACT_ATOMS: atom_id res chain seq x y z
N LYS A 1 17.05 -4.76 11.73
CA LYS A 1 17.30 -5.08 10.31
C LYS A 1 16.85 -3.91 9.46
N GLY A 2 17.75 -3.31 8.67
CA GLY A 2 17.47 -2.19 7.77
C GLY A 2 16.71 -2.60 6.51
N CYS A 3 16.25 -1.63 5.71
CA CYS A 3 15.41 -1.93 4.54
C CYS A 3 16.15 -2.67 3.42
N LYS A 4 17.48 -2.58 3.38
CA LYS A 4 18.36 -3.28 2.41
C LYS A 4 18.85 -4.63 2.90
N ASP A 5 18.44 -5.07 4.10
CA ASP A 5 18.83 -6.37 4.68
C ASP A 5 18.04 -7.51 4.01
N ASN A 6 18.30 -7.73 2.72
CA ASN A 6 17.78 -8.82 1.92
C ASN A 6 18.79 -9.21 0.84
N LYS A 7 18.62 -10.41 0.27
CA LYS A 7 19.52 -10.98 -0.75
C LYS A 7 19.69 -10.13 -2.02
N TRP A 8 18.77 -9.20 -2.27
CA TRP A 8 18.78 -8.36 -3.47
C TRP A 8 19.45 -7.01 -3.26
N GLY A 9 19.78 -6.64 -2.01
CA GLY A 9 20.32 -5.31 -1.67
C GLY A 9 19.38 -4.14 -1.97
N ARG A 10 18.12 -4.42 -2.34
CA ARG A 10 17.12 -3.40 -2.69
C ARG A 10 16.29 -3.05 -1.47
N CYS A 11 15.93 -1.77 -1.30
CA CYS A 11 15.11 -1.38 -0.16
C CYS A 11 13.71 -2.01 -0.28
N LYS A 12 13.26 -2.73 0.75
CA LYS A 12 11.89 -3.32 0.78
C LYS A 12 10.79 -2.27 0.59
N GLY A 13 11.03 -1.03 1.01
CA GLY A 13 10.14 0.13 0.82
C GLY A 13 10.21 0.76 -0.58
N ARG A 14 10.90 0.14 -1.55
CA ARG A 14 11.05 0.64 -2.94
C ARG A 14 11.75 1.99 -3.06
N PHE A 15 12.64 2.31 -2.11
CA PHE A 15 13.54 3.45 -2.22
C PHE A 15 14.83 3.10 -2.99
N PRO A 16 15.43 4.07 -3.71
CA PRO A 16 14.96 5.44 -3.93
C PRO A 16 13.74 5.51 -4.86
N ARG A 17 12.85 6.49 -4.64
CA ARG A 17 11.68 6.74 -5.50
C ARG A 17 12.08 7.64 -6.68
N SER A 18 11.36 7.54 -7.79
CA SER A 18 11.52 8.43 -8.95
C SER A 18 11.32 9.89 -8.58
N LEU A 19 12.08 10.77 -9.25
CA LEU A 19 11.95 12.21 -9.15
C LEU A 19 11.38 12.74 -10.46
N PHE A 20 10.57 13.77 -10.37
CA PHE A 20 9.96 14.45 -11.51
C PHE A 20 10.26 15.94 -11.41
N GLU A 21 10.63 16.57 -12.52
CA GLU A 21 10.96 18.00 -12.56
C GLU A 21 9.73 18.90 -12.39
N VAL A 22 8.54 18.40 -12.73
CA VAL A 22 7.28 19.12 -12.61
C VAL A 22 6.19 18.14 -12.19
N THR A 23 5.18 18.64 -11.48
CA THR A 23 4.01 17.82 -11.16
C THR A 23 3.13 17.70 -12.39
N THR A 24 2.89 16.48 -12.86
CA THR A 24 2.11 16.21 -14.07
C THR A 24 0.97 15.25 -13.77
N VAL A 25 -0.09 15.34 -14.57
CA VAL A 25 -1.19 14.37 -14.56
C VAL A 25 -1.14 13.61 -15.87
N ASP A 26 -1.03 12.28 -15.76
CA ASP A 26 -1.18 11.39 -16.90
C ASP A 26 -2.62 11.51 -17.45
N GLN A 27 -2.73 11.88 -18.71
CA GLN A 27 -4.01 12.12 -19.37
C GLN A 27 -4.81 10.84 -19.61
N GLU A 28 -4.15 9.70 -19.76
CA GLU A 28 -4.82 8.42 -20.02
C GLU A 28 -5.30 7.78 -18.71
N THR A 29 -4.44 7.79 -17.69
CA THR A 29 -4.72 7.06 -16.44
C THR A 29 -5.26 7.95 -15.32
N GLY A 30 -5.09 9.26 -15.41
CA GLY A 30 -5.37 10.20 -14.31
C GLY A 30 -4.38 10.10 -13.14
N HIS A 31 -3.25 9.39 -13.31
CA HIS A 31 -2.20 9.29 -12.30
C HIS A 31 -1.49 10.65 -12.14
N ILE A 32 -1.15 11.01 -10.89
CA ILE A 32 -0.42 12.25 -10.61
C ILE A 32 1.03 11.93 -10.26
N ASP A 33 1.94 12.35 -11.11
CA ASP A 33 3.37 12.33 -10.84
C ASP A 33 3.76 13.62 -10.13
N MET A 34 4.08 13.52 -8.84
CA MET A 34 4.36 14.68 -8.00
C MET A 34 5.83 15.08 -8.06
N LYS A 35 6.10 16.38 -8.30
CA LYS A 35 7.45 16.93 -8.15
C LYS A 35 7.91 16.81 -6.70
N LYS A 36 9.08 16.19 -6.51
CA LYS A 36 9.82 16.18 -5.25
C LYS A 36 11.31 16.25 -5.53
N ARG A 37 12.09 16.73 -4.56
CA ARG A 37 13.55 16.92 -4.71
C ARG A 37 14.38 15.86 -3.98
N GLU A 38 13.76 15.09 -3.10
CA GLU A 38 14.43 14.07 -2.29
C GLU A 38 13.96 12.66 -2.74
N PRO A 39 14.85 11.78 -3.21
CA PRO A 39 14.46 10.42 -3.63
C PRO A 39 14.12 9.50 -2.45
N TRP A 40 14.57 9.81 -1.23
CA TRP A 40 14.33 9.04 -0.01
C TRP A 40 13.09 9.47 0.80
N ILE A 41 12.27 10.37 0.26
CA ILE A 41 10.93 10.71 0.80
C ILE A 41 9.82 10.09 -0.08
N ASN A 42 8.71 9.71 0.54
CA ASN A 42 7.52 9.32 -0.19
C ASN A 42 6.84 10.54 -0.84
N THR A 43 5.82 10.30 -1.65
CA THR A 43 4.93 11.36 -2.10
C THR A 43 4.22 11.95 -0.89
N PHE A 44 4.24 13.27 -0.76
CA PHE A 44 3.82 13.98 0.44
C PHE A 44 2.86 15.11 0.10
N THR A 45 2.05 15.50 1.09
CA THR A 45 1.23 16.70 1.04
C THR A 45 1.72 17.65 2.14
N PRO A 46 2.07 18.91 1.84
CA PRO A 46 2.65 19.82 2.83
C PRO A 46 1.82 19.94 4.12
N LEU A 47 0.50 20.02 4.01
CA LEU A 47 -0.43 20.06 5.15
C LEU A 47 -0.30 18.83 6.06
N LEU A 48 -0.29 17.62 5.48
CA LEU A 48 -0.27 16.39 6.26
C LEU A 48 1.12 16.09 6.80
N THR A 49 2.18 16.40 6.05
CA THR A 49 3.55 16.35 6.58
C THR A 49 3.75 17.32 7.74
N TYR A 50 3.13 18.51 7.68
CA TYR A 50 3.17 19.48 8.76
C TYR A 50 2.45 18.95 10.02
N LEU A 51 1.24 18.41 9.86
CA LEU A 51 0.44 17.89 10.98
C LEU A 51 1.06 16.66 11.64
N PHE A 52 1.49 15.68 10.85
CA PHE A 52 1.99 14.40 11.35
C PHE A 52 3.50 14.39 11.64
N ARG A 53 4.24 15.38 11.13
CA ARG A 53 5.70 15.55 11.32
C ARG A 53 6.51 14.29 10.98
N CYS A 54 6.05 13.51 9.99
CA CYS A 54 6.70 12.27 9.57
C CYS A 54 6.56 12.03 8.05
N ASN A 55 7.33 11.07 7.53
CA ASN A 55 7.35 10.69 6.10
C ASN A 55 6.13 9.81 5.76
N MET A 56 4.99 10.46 5.59
CA MET A 56 3.74 9.81 5.19
C MET A 56 3.80 9.39 3.71
N ASP A 57 3.24 8.22 3.39
CA ASP A 57 3.10 7.76 2.00
C ASP A 57 1.71 8.13 1.48
N MET A 58 1.62 9.22 0.71
CA MET A 58 0.36 9.66 0.11
C MET A 58 0.31 9.33 -1.36
N THR A 59 -0.72 8.60 -1.78
CA THR A 59 -0.95 8.26 -3.18
C THR A 59 -2.28 8.85 -3.65
N SER A 60 -2.29 9.50 -4.82
CA SER A 60 -3.52 9.95 -5.46
C SER A 60 -4.30 8.74 -5.99
N LEU A 61 -5.57 8.63 -5.61
CA LEU A 61 -6.49 7.60 -6.10
C LEU A 61 -7.43 8.13 -7.19
N HIS A 62 -7.06 9.23 -7.87
CA HIS A 62 -7.89 9.79 -8.93
C HIS A 62 -8.01 8.87 -10.16
N SER A 63 -7.07 7.94 -10.34
CA SER A 63 -7.15 6.92 -11.38
C SER A 63 -8.26 5.91 -11.08
N GLY A 64 -9.16 5.70 -12.04
CA GLY A 64 -10.28 4.75 -11.92
C GLY A 64 -9.82 3.32 -11.62
N THR A 65 -8.65 2.91 -12.11
CA THR A 65 -8.06 1.60 -11.82
C THR A 65 -7.52 1.51 -10.40
N ALA A 66 -6.82 2.55 -9.93
CA ALA A 66 -6.25 2.61 -8.59
C ALA A 66 -7.34 2.56 -7.52
N ILE A 67 -8.38 3.38 -7.64
CA ILE A 67 -9.47 3.40 -6.66
C ILE A 67 -10.28 2.10 -6.67
N LYS A 68 -10.53 1.51 -7.85
CA LYS A 68 -11.23 0.23 -7.96
C LYS A 68 -10.42 -0.90 -7.32
N ALA A 69 -9.11 -0.94 -7.55
CA ALA A 69 -8.23 -1.92 -6.93
C ALA A 69 -8.22 -1.81 -5.41
N VAL A 70 -8.11 -0.59 -4.87
CA VAL A 70 -8.16 -0.34 -3.41
C VAL A 70 -9.52 -0.74 -2.84
N LEU A 71 -10.62 -0.35 -3.49
CA LEU A 71 -11.97 -0.67 -3.02
C LEU A 71 -12.20 -2.18 -2.99
N ILE A 72 -11.80 -2.92 -4.03
CA ILE A 72 -11.91 -4.38 -4.06
C ILE A 72 -11.07 -4.99 -2.95
N TYR A 73 -9.81 -4.56 -2.79
CA TYR A 73 -8.91 -5.09 -1.77
C TYR A 73 -9.45 -4.87 -0.35
N VAL A 74 -9.89 -3.64 -0.06
CA VAL A 74 -10.46 -3.29 1.26
C VAL A 74 -11.75 -4.05 1.49
N SER A 75 -12.63 -4.15 0.49
CA SER A 75 -13.88 -4.90 0.59
C SER A 75 -13.61 -6.37 0.87
N ASP A 76 -12.71 -7.02 0.11
CA ASP A 76 -12.33 -8.42 0.32
C ASP A 76 -11.73 -8.62 1.72
N TYR A 77 -10.93 -7.67 2.21
CA TYR A 77 -10.34 -7.75 3.54
C TYR A 77 -11.36 -7.60 4.67
N ILE A 78 -12.27 -6.61 4.56
CA ILE A 78 -13.30 -6.34 5.58
C ILE A 78 -14.38 -7.43 5.57
N THR A 79 -14.81 -7.86 4.37
CA THR A 79 -15.86 -8.87 4.21
C THR A 79 -15.34 -10.29 4.40
N LYS A 80 -14.03 -10.48 4.54
CA LYS A 80 -13.43 -11.78 4.84
C LYS A 80 -14.16 -12.39 6.04
N PRO A 81 -14.97 -13.45 5.82
CA PRO A 81 -15.75 -14.00 6.91
C PRO A 81 -14.78 -14.51 7.97
N ALA A 82 -14.92 -14.00 9.19
CA ALA A 82 -14.16 -14.52 10.32
C ALA A 82 -14.46 -16.03 10.41
N LEU A 83 -13.42 -16.86 10.27
CA LEU A 83 -13.57 -18.29 10.39
C LEU A 83 -14.14 -18.57 11.78
N LYS A 84 -15.39 -19.03 11.83
CA LYS A 84 -16.06 -19.24 13.11
C LYS A 84 -15.36 -20.40 13.81
N MET A 85 -14.90 -20.18 15.04
CA MET A 85 -14.11 -21.17 15.80
C MET A 85 -14.80 -22.54 15.88
N HIS A 86 -16.12 -22.60 15.95
CA HIS A 86 -16.86 -23.87 15.97
C HIS A 86 -16.62 -24.71 14.71
N VAL A 87 -16.61 -24.10 13.51
CA VAL A 87 -16.34 -24.80 12.24
C VAL A 87 -14.92 -25.37 12.23
N PHE A 88 -13.96 -24.64 12.80
CA PHE A 88 -12.58 -25.11 12.93
C PHE A 88 -12.46 -26.32 13.88
N PHE A 89 -13.14 -26.27 15.03
CA PHE A 89 -13.17 -27.39 15.98
C PHE A 89 -13.88 -28.63 15.41
N ASP A 90 -14.98 -28.45 14.68
CA ASP A 90 -15.67 -29.56 14.00
C ASP A 90 -14.75 -30.21 12.96
N MET A 91 -13.97 -29.41 12.23
CA MET A 91 -13.01 -29.91 11.25
C MET A 91 -11.90 -30.74 11.92
N ILE A 92 -11.31 -30.24 13.02
CA ILE A 92 -10.34 -31.00 13.82
C ILE A 92 -10.96 -32.33 14.28
N LYS A 93 -12.16 -32.28 14.87
CA LYS A 93 -12.84 -33.47 15.37
C LYS A 93 -13.04 -34.51 14.26
N SER A 94 -13.44 -34.09 13.06
CA SER A 94 -13.63 -34.99 11.92
C SER A 94 -12.36 -35.72 11.45
N VAL A 95 -11.19 -35.11 11.62
CA VAL A 95 -9.89 -35.73 11.27
C VAL A 95 -9.50 -36.77 12.31
N PHE A 96 -9.76 -36.52 13.59
CA PHE A 96 -9.42 -37.42 14.70
C PHE A 96 -10.48 -38.49 14.97
N GLN A 97 -11.68 -38.39 14.40
CA GLN A 97 -12.73 -39.40 14.48
C GLN A 97 -12.65 -40.46 13.37
N LYS A 98 -11.53 -40.52 12.65
CA LYS A 98 -11.19 -41.58 11.70
C LYS A 98 -10.15 -42.51 12.31
#